data_AF-A0A848ZKI3-F1
#
_entry.id   AF-A0A848ZKI3-F1
#
_cell.length_a   1.000
_cell.length_b   1.000
_cell.length_c   1.000
_cell.angle_alpha   90.00
_cell.angle_beta   90.00
_cell.angle_gamma   90.00
#
_symmetry.space_group_name_H-M   'P 1'
#
loop_
_entity.id
_entity.type
_entity.pdbx_description
1 polymer ?
#
loop_
_entity_poly.entity_id
_entity_poly.type
_entity_poly.pdbx_seq_one_letter_code
_entity_poly.pdbx_strand_id
1 'polypeptide(L)'
;TKQVSSTLGHNLMHNHPYAEQRFDQAHKNLTNLQSVIKEGNLLEFIKIVESEALTLHAMMMTSMPYFILMKPNTLAIINKIWAFREASKTHVCFTLDAGANVHLLYPENEKEKVKQFINNELVAYCENGQYICDQIGTGAKKL
;
A
#
# COMPACT_ATOMS: atom_id res chain seq x y z
N THR A 1 4.95 -19.19 -4.91
CA THR A 1 3.50 -19.49 -4.85
C THR A 1 2.84 -18.57 -3.85
N LYS A 2 1.76 -17.88 -4.23
CA LYS A 2 0.98 -17.04 -3.32
C LYS A 2 0.47 -17.94 -2.18
N GLN A 3 0.99 -17.77 -0.95
CA GLN A 3 0.70 -18.68 0.16
C GLN A 3 -0.79 -18.68 0.55
N VAL A 4 -1.51 -17.58 0.28
CA VAL A 4 -2.93 -17.41 0.60
C VAL A 4 -3.64 -16.72 -0.56
N SER A 5 -4.71 -17.32 -1.07
CA SER A 5 -5.57 -16.66 -2.06
C SER A 5 -6.32 -15.50 -1.39
N SER A 6 -6.68 -14.46 -2.15
CA SER A 6 -7.42 -13.32 -1.58
C SER A 6 -8.76 -13.76 -0.97
N THR A 7 -9.44 -14.72 -1.60
CA THR A 7 -10.69 -15.33 -1.09
C THR A 7 -10.49 -16.02 0.25
N LEU A 8 -9.41 -16.81 0.39
CA LEU A 8 -9.10 -17.43 1.68
C LEU A 8 -8.81 -16.37 2.74
N GLY A 9 -8.04 -15.33 2.39
CA GLY A 9 -7.74 -14.22 3.30
C GLY A 9 -8.99 -13.49 3.79
N HIS A 10 -9.97 -13.23 2.91
CA HIS A 10 -11.23 -12.60 3.30
C HIS A 10 -12.05 -13.47 4.26
N ASN A 11 -12.08 -14.79 4.05
CA ASN A 11 -12.81 -15.70 4.91
C ASN A 11 -12.25 -15.74 6.34
N LEU A 12 -10.96 -15.43 6.53
CA LEU A 12 -10.34 -15.34 7.86
C LEU A 12 -10.88 -14.18 8.70
N MET A 13 -11.62 -13.24 8.09
CA MET A 13 -12.22 -12.12 8.82
C MET A 13 -13.51 -12.54 9.53
N HIS A 14 -14.12 -13.67 9.16
CA HIS A 14 -15.24 -14.23 9.92
C HIS A 14 -14.75 -14.69 11.31
N ASN A 15 -15.40 -14.20 12.36
CA ASN A 15 -15.03 -14.45 13.77
C ASN A 15 -13.62 -13.96 14.15
N HIS A 16 -13.01 -13.08 13.35
CA HIS A 16 -11.73 -12.49 13.71
C HIS A 16 -11.91 -11.52 14.89
N PRO A 17 -11.06 -11.59 15.94
CA PRO A 17 -11.23 -10.77 17.17
C PRO A 17 -11.32 -9.26 16.94
N TYR A 18 -10.68 -8.77 15.87
CA TYR A 18 -10.62 -7.34 15.53
C TYR A 18 -11.43 -6.97 14.27
N ALA A 19 -12.24 -7.88 13.72
CA ALA A 19 -12.94 -7.62 12.44
C ALA A 19 -13.93 -6.45 12.53
N GLU A 20 -14.72 -6.36 13.60
CA GLU A 20 -15.71 -5.30 13.76
C GLU A 20 -15.06 -3.91 13.72
N GLN A 21 -14.03 -3.71 14.53
CA GLN A 21 -13.29 -2.44 14.57
C GLN A 21 -12.57 -2.16 13.25
N ARG A 22 -12.08 -3.19 12.56
CA ARG A 22 -11.50 -3.05 11.22
C ARG A 22 -12.53 -2.54 10.22
N PHE A 23 -13.74 -3.08 10.22
CA PHE A 23 -14.80 -2.63 9.33
C PHE A 23 -15.21 -1.19 9.62
N ASP A 24 -15.35 -0.82 10.89
CA ASP A 24 -15.62 0.57 11.28
C ASP A 24 -14.53 1.53 10.83
N GLN A 25 -13.25 1.13 11.00
CA GLN A 25 -12.12 1.91 10.52
C GLN A 25 -12.16 2.06 8.98
N ALA A 26 -12.46 0.98 8.25
CA ALA A 26 -12.56 1.01 6.79
C ALA A 26 -13.62 2.01 6.31
N HIS A 27 -14.81 2.00 6.92
CA HIS A 27 -15.88 2.94 6.57
C HIS A 27 -15.48 4.39 6.86
N LYS A 28 -14.88 4.65 8.03
CA LYS A 28 -14.39 6.00 8.39
C LYS A 28 -13.31 6.47 7.43
N ASN A 29 -12.34 5.62 7.13
CA ASN A 29 -11.24 5.96 6.22
C ASN A 29 -11.74 6.17 4.78
N LEU A 30 -12.75 5.42 4.33
CA LEU A 30 -13.41 5.66 3.05
C LEU A 30 -14.07 7.04 2.99
N THR A 31 -14.85 7.41 4.00
CA THR A 31 -15.47 8.74 4.10
C THR A 31 -14.41 9.85 4.12
N ASN A 32 -13.34 9.67 4.90
CA ASN A 32 -12.25 10.64 4.98
C ASN A 32 -11.51 10.78 3.64
N LEU A 33 -11.24 9.66 2.94
CA LEU A 33 -10.59 9.68 1.64
C LEU A 33 -11.40 10.45 0.60
N GLN A 34 -12.73 10.38 0.63
CA GLN A 34 -13.58 11.18 -0.28
C GLN A 34 -13.32 12.68 -0.10
N SER A 35 -13.28 13.17 1.14
CA SER A 35 -12.98 14.57 1.44
C SER A 35 -11.54 14.94 1.07
N VAL A 36 -10.58 14.09 1.45
CA VAL A 36 -9.15 14.28 1.18
C VAL A 36 -8.86 14.39 -0.32
N ILE A 37 -9.47 13.52 -1.14
CA ILE A 37 -9.34 13.55 -2.60
C ILE A 37 -9.97 14.83 -3.17
N LYS A 38 -11.14 15.25 -2.67
CA LYS A 38 -11.81 16.47 -3.10
C LYS A 38 -10.99 17.73 -2.80
N GLU A 39 -10.32 17.76 -1.66
CA GLU A 39 -9.52 18.89 -1.18
C GLU A 39 -8.08 18.86 -1.71
N GLY A 40 -7.61 17.73 -2.23
CA GLY A 40 -6.23 17.54 -2.66
C GLY A 40 -5.22 17.46 -1.51
N ASN A 41 -5.66 17.03 -0.31
CA ASN A 41 -4.80 16.96 0.87
C ASN A 41 -3.87 15.73 0.82
N LEU A 42 -2.73 15.87 0.17
CA LEU A 42 -1.78 14.77 -0.03
C LEU A 42 -1.22 14.19 1.29
N LEU A 43 -1.06 15.01 2.33
CA LEU A 43 -0.53 14.53 3.61
C LEU A 43 -1.50 13.58 4.32
N GLU A 44 -2.78 13.94 4.36
CA GLU A 44 -3.78 13.05 4.95
C GLU A 44 -4.03 11.83 4.06
N PHE A 45 -3.92 11.98 2.73
CA PHE A 45 -3.99 10.85 1.79
C PHE A 45 -2.94 9.79 2.11
N ILE A 46 -1.67 10.20 2.23
CA ILE A 46 -0.54 9.32 2.57
C ILE A 46 -0.81 8.57 3.88
N LYS A 47 -1.25 9.30 4.91
CA LYS A 47 -1.51 8.74 6.24
C LYS A 47 -2.60 7.66 6.19
N ILE A 48 -3.71 7.92 5.51
CA ILE A 48 -4.80 6.93 5.42
C ILE A 48 -4.36 5.73 4.59
N VAL A 49 -3.74 5.93 3.42
CA VAL A 49 -3.36 4.85 2.51
C VAL A 49 -2.34 3.90 3.15
N GLU A 50 -1.27 4.42 3.75
CA GLU A 50 -0.27 3.58 4.41
C GLU A 50 -0.86 2.87 5.63
N SER A 51 -1.71 3.55 6.41
CA SER A 51 -2.37 2.93 7.56
C SER A 51 -3.27 1.78 7.12
N GLU A 52 -4.05 1.92 6.05
CA GLU A 52 -4.93 0.86 5.57
C GLU A 52 -4.14 -0.37 5.09
N ALA A 53 -3.03 -0.16 4.38
CA ALA A 53 -2.15 -1.23 3.92
C ALA A 53 -1.55 -2.02 5.11
N LEU A 54 -1.05 -1.31 6.13
CA LEU A 54 -0.49 -1.93 7.33
C LEU A 54 -1.57 -2.63 8.16
N THR A 55 -2.76 -2.03 8.30
CA THR A 55 -3.89 -2.64 9.00
C THR A 55 -4.30 -3.96 8.34
N LEU A 56 -4.39 -4.02 7.01
CA LEU A 56 -4.71 -5.27 6.30
C LEU A 56 -3.70 -6.37 6.66
N HIS A 57 -2.41 -6.07 6.62
CA HIS A 57 -1.40 -7.05 6.97
C HIS A 57 -1.41 -7.43 8.46
N ALA A 58 -1.71 -6.49 9.36
CA ALA A 58 -1.89 -6.79 10.78
C ALA A 58 -3.03 -7.78 11.01
N MET A 59 -4.18 -7.57 10.34
CA MET A 59 -5.31 -8.51 10.39
C MET A 59 -4.92 -9.92 9.95
N MET A 60 -4.07 -10.04 8.92
CA MET A 60 -3.57 -11.35 8.48
C MET A 60 -2.62 -11.99 9.50
N MET A 61 -1.77 -11.19 10.16
CA MET A 61 -0.85 -11.67 11.20
C MET A 61 -1.58 -12.11 12.47
N THR A 62 -2.73 -11.51 12.78
CA THR A 62 -3.55 -11.83 13.96
C THR A 62 -4.68 -12.83 13.69
N SER A 63 -4.79 -13.32 12.45
CA SER A 63 -5.81 -14.31 12.07
C SER A 63 -5.47 -15.73 12.54
N MET A 64 -6.42 -16.67 12.42
CA MET A 64 -6.21 -18.09 12.70
C MET A 64 -6.72 -18.94 11.54
N PRO A 65 -5.84 -19.65 10.80
CA PRO A 65 -4.37 -19.62 10.92
C PRO A 65 -3.79 -18.25 10.57
N TYR A 66 -2.66 -17.88 11.19
CA TYR A 66 -1.97 -16.61 10.96
C TYR A 66 -1.09 -16.63 9.72
N PHE A 67 -0.90 -15.45 9.11
CA PHE A 67 -0.07 -15.30 7.91
C PHE A 67 0.77 -14.03 7.95
N ILE A 68 2.03 -14.14 7.51
CA ILE A 68 2.90 -13.00 7.22
C ILE A 68 2.99 -12.87 5.70
N LEU A 69 2.27 -11.89 5.16
CA LEU A 69 2.21 -11.63 3.71
C LEU A 69 3.43 -10.85 3.20
N MET A 70 3.97 -9.96 4.04
CA MET A 70 5.20 -9.22 3.75
C MET A 70 6.42 -10.13 3.76
N LYS A 71 7.45 -9.78 2.98
CA LYS A 71 8.77 -10.42 3.00
C LYS A 71 9.82 -9.43 3.50
N PRO A 72 11.05 -9.87 3.84
CA PRO A 72 12.10 -8.97 4.32
C PRO A 72 12.34 -7.77 3.40
N ASN A 73 12.34 -8.00 2.07
CA ASN A 73 12.49 -6.93 1.08
C ASN A 73 11.30 -5.96 1.08
N THR A 74 10.07 -6.42 1.31
CA THR A 74 8.90 -5.55 1.45
C THR A 74 9.11 -4.54 2.58
N LEU A 75 9.55 -5.02 3.75
CA LEU A 75 9.81 -4.16 4.91
C LEU A 75 11.01 -3.23 4.69
N ALA A 76 12.06 -3.72 4.02
CA ALA A 76 13.21 -2.88 3.64
C ALA A 76 12.80 -1.72 2.72
N ILE A 77 11.95 -1.99 1.73
CA ILE A 77 11.40 -0.97 0.82
C ILE A 77 10.56 0.05 1.60
N ILE A 78 9.67 -0.39 2.48
CA ILE A 78 8.84 0.51 3.32
C ILE A 78 9.70 1.48 4.13
N ASN A 79 10.74 0.98 4.80
CA ASN A 79 11.65 1.81 5.58
C ASN A 79 12.40 2.82 4.71
N LYS A 80 12.83 2.41 3.51
CA LYS A 80 13.47 3.32 2.55
C LYS A 80 12.51 4.40 2.07
N ILE A 81 11.24 4.07 1.80
CA ILE A 81 10.21 5.04 1.41
C ILE A 81 10.01 6.08 2.52
N TRP A 82 9.91 5.65 3.78
CA TRP A 82 9.79 6.56 4.92
C TRP A 82 10.99 7.50 5.06
N ALA A 83 12.21 6.95 5.05
CA ALA A 83 13.43 7.76 5.15
C ALA A 83 13.56 8.76 3.98
N PHE A 84 13.26 8.30 2.75
CA PHE A 84 13.28 9.16 1.58
C PHE A 84 12.21 10.26 1.66
N ARG A 85 10.98 9.94 2.05
CA ARG A 85 9.91 10.94 2.23
C ARG A 85 10.31 11.99 3.26
N GLU A 86 10.88 11.56 4.39
CA GLU A 86 11.32 12.47 5.45
C GLU A 86 12.40 13.44 4.96
N ALA A 87 13.41 12.95 4.25
CA ALA A 87 14.51 13.77 3.73
C ALA A 87 14.08 14.66 2.54
N SER A 88 13.27 14.12 1.65
CA SER A 88 12.94 14.75 0.37
C SER A 88 11.71 15.65 0.42
N LYS A 89 10.87 15.51 1.46
CA LYS A 89 9.56 16.16 1.62
C LYS A 89 8.60 15.91 0.44
N THR A 90 8.80 14.82 -0.28
CA THR A 90 7.87 14.37 -1.32
C THR A 90 6.62 13.75 -0.70
N HIS A 91 5.57 13.61 -1.50
CA HIS A 91 4.31 13.00 -1.16
C HIS A 91 4.22 11.55 -1.63
N VAL A 92 5.36 10.85 -1.72
CA VAL A 92 5.40 9.42 -2.04
C VAL A 92 4.88 8.60 -0.85
N CYS A 93 3.99 7.66 -1.13
CA CYS A 93 3.54 6.66 -0.18
C CYS A 93 3.51 5.27 -0.80
N PHE A 94 3.23 4.27 0.04
CA PHE A 94 3.02 2.91 -0.40
C PHE A 94 1.63 2.39 -0.04
N THR A 95 1.18 1.40 -0.81
CA THR A 95 0.11 0.48 -0.42
C THR A 95 0.49 -0.96 -0.76
N LEU A 96 -0.21 -1.91 -0.14
CA LEU A 96 0.06 -3.33 -0.21
C LEU A 96 -1.26 -4.09 -0.33
N ASP A 97 -1.31 -5.04 -1.26
CA ASP A 97 -2.40 -6.00 -1.39
C ASP A 97 -2.13 -7.26 -0.54
N ALA A 98 -2.88 -8.33 -0.76
CA ALA A 98 -2.62 -9.64 -0.18
C ALA A 98 -1.34 -10.31 -0.78
N GLY A 99 -0.16 -9.73 -0.54
CA GLY A 99 1.13 -10.20 -1.07
C GLY A 99 2.34 -9.37 -0.61
N ALA A 100 3.47 -9.59 -1.27
CA ALA A 100 4.76 -8.96 -0.91
C ALA A 100 5.13 -7.74 -1.77
N ASN A 101 4.39 -7.49 -2.85
CA ASN A 101 4.66 -6.41 -3.79
C ASN A 101 4.28 -5.07 -3.18
N VAL A 102 5.16 -4.07 -3.36
CA VAL A 102 4.93 -2.70 -2.89
C VAL A 102 4.46 -1.86 -4.05
N HIS A 103 3.29 -1.23 -3.91
CA HIS A 103 2.77 -0.26 -4.87
C HIS A 103 3.12 1.14 -4.38
N LEU A 104 3.86 1.90 -5.18
CA LEU A 104 4.22 3.28 -4.86
C LEU A 104 3.22 4.23 -5.52
N LEU A 105 2.72 5.19 -4.76
CA LEU A 105 1.86 6.27 -5.23
C LEU A 105 2.55 7.60 -4.97
N TYR A 106 2.55 8.48 -5.97
CA TYR A 106 3.12 9.82 -5.86
C TYR A 106 2.52 10.75 -6.91
N PRO A 107 2.46 12.07 -6.65
CA PRO A 107 2.02 13.06 -7.63
C PRO A 107 2.93 13.14 -8.87
N GLU A 108 2.35 13.43 -10.05
CA GLU A 108 3.10 13.53 -11.32
C GLU A 108 4.21 14.60 -11.26
N ASN A 109 4.01 15.71 -10.55
CA ASN A 109 5.02 16.76 -10.39
C ASN A 109 6.25 16.34 -9.56
N GLU A 110 6.19 15.21 -8.86
CA GLU A 110 7.31 14.66 -8.07
C GLU A 110 7.99 13.46 -8.75
N LYS A 111 7.48 13.04 -9.91
CA LYS A 111 7.87 11.82 -10.61
C LYS A 111 9.35 11.65 -10.84
N GLU A 112 10.04 12.68 -11.32
CA GLU A 112 11.48 12.56 -11.63
C GLU A 112 12.30 12.30 -10.36
N LYS A 113 11.96 12.97 -9.25
CA LYS A 113 12.62 12.78 -7.96
C LYS A 113 12.35 11.37 -7.40
N VAL A 114 11.11 10.90 -7.51
CA VAL A 114 10.73 9.55 -7.05
C VAL A 114 11.32 8.46 -7.93
N LYS A 115 11.40 8.64 -9.25
CA LYS A 115 12.04 7.70 -10.17
C LYS A 115 13.53 7.53 -9.89
N GLN A 116 14.24 8.64 -9.64
CA GLN A 116 15.65 8.57 -9.23
C GLN A 116 15.81 7.77 -7.94
N PHE A 117 14.95 8.00 -6.96
CA PHE A 117 14.93 7.21 -5.73
C PHE A 117 14.65 5.72 -5.99
N ILE A 118 13.65 5.38 -6.82
CA ILE A 118 13.36 3.99 -7.17
C ILE A 118 14.60 3.32 -7.78
N ASN A 119 15.22 3.96 -8.78
CA ASN A 119 16.37 3.40 -9.49
C ASN A 119 17.60 3.22 -8.58
N ASN A 120 17.85 4.17 -7.69
CA ASN A 120 19.03 4.16 -6.83
C ASN A 120 18.87 3.25 -5.61
N GLU A 121 17.66 3.18 -5.05
CA GLU A 121 17.44 2.62 -3.72
C GLU A 121 16.52 1.39 -3.70
N LEU A 122 15.56 1.28 -4.63
CA LEU A 122 14.52 0.25 -4.57
C LEU A 122 14.72 -0.89 -5.57
N VAL A 123 15.29 -0.61 -6.76
CA VAL A 123 15.49 -1.61 -7.82
C VAL A 123 16.27 -2.84 -7.35
N ALA A 124 17.22 -2.67 -6.41
CA ALA A 124 17.99 -3.77 -5.84
C ALA A 124 17.13 -4.82 -5.09
N TYR A 125 15.91 -4.46 -4.68
CA TYR A 125 14.98 -5.36 -3.99
C TYR A 125 13.97 -6.02 -4.94
N CYS A 126 13.89 -5.54 -6.18
CA CYS A 126 12.96 -6.04 -7.19
C CYS A 126 13.50 -7.30 -7.86
N GLU A 127 12.59 -8.23 -8.17
CA GLU A 127 12.93 -9.43 -8.94
C GLU A 127 13.51 -9.03 -10.30
N ASN A 128 14.72 -9.49 -10.62
CA ASN A 128 15.48 -9.11 -11.82
C ASN A 128 15.66 -7.60 -12.02
N GLY A 129 15.57 -6.80 -10.96
CA GLY A 129 15.62 -5.34 -11.05
C GLY A 129 14.45 -4.71 -11.80
N GLN A 130 13.35 -5.44 -11.99
CA GLN A 130 12.21 -4.98 -12.78
C GLN A 130 11.12 -4.37 -11.89
N TYR A 131 10.59 -3.23 -12.32
CA TYR A 131 9.41 -2.60 -11.73
C TYR A 131 8.48 -2.09 -12.82
N ILE A 132 7.20 -1.97 -12.49
CA ILE A 132 6.16 -1.52 -13.41
C ILE A 132 5.84 -0.07 -13.11
N CYS A 133 5.91 0.78 -14.13
CA CYS A 133 5.39 2.14 -14.08
C CYS A 133 3.96 2.15 -14.61
N ASP A 134 3.03 2.73 -13.86
CA ASP A 134 1.64 2.88 -14.27
C ASP A 134 1.14 4.30 -13.93
N GLN A 135 0.01 4.70 -14.51
CA GLN A 135 -0.62 6.00 -14.32
C GLN A 135 -2.15 5.87 -14.41
N ILE A 136 -2.86 6.95 -14.11
CA ILE A 136 -4.33 6.97 -14.16
C ILE A 136 -4.81 6.64 -15.59
N GLY A 137 -5.63 5.58 -15.71
CA GLY A 137 -6.24 5.15 -16.96
C GLY A 137 -7.53 5.90 -17.31
N THR A 138 -8.06 5.65 -18.51
CA THR A 138 -9.31 6.27 -19.01
C THR A 138 -10.59 5.50 -18.63
N GLY A 139 -10.45 4.42 -17.85
CA GLY A 139 -11.56 3.54 -17.48
C GLY A 139 -11.93 2.52 -18.56
N ALA A 140 -12.91 1.67 -18.25
CA ALA A 140 -13.38 0.64 -19.17
C ALA A 140 -14.09 1.26 -20.39
N LYS A 141 -13.76 0.78 -21.59
CA LYS A 141 -14.51 1.09 -22.82
C LYS A 141 -15.48 -0.06 -23.10
N LYS A 142 -16.73 0.29 -23.37
CA LYS A 142 -17.70 -0.70 -23.87
C LYS A 142 -17.20 -1.16 -25.25
N LEU A 143 -17.00 -2.47 -25.39
CA LEU A 143 -16.65 -3.12 -26.65
C LEU A 143 -17.83 -3.10 -27.61
#